data_AF-A0A1I6VAR3-F1
#
_entry.id   AF-A0A1I6VAR3-F1
#
_cell.length_a   1.000
_cell.length_b   1.000
_cell.length_c   1.000
_cell.angle_alpha   90.00
_cell.angle_beta   90.00
_cell.angle_gamma   90.00
#
_symmetry.space_group_name_H-M   'P 1'
#
loop_
_entity.id
_entity.type
_entity.pdbx_description
1 polymer ?
#
loop_
_entity_poly.entity_id
_entity_poly.type
_entity_poly.pdbx_seq_one_letter_code
_entity_poly.pdbx_strand_id
1 'polypeptide(L)' 'MPTHRCLDPQDPYAEREVRVAFEWSADHPRLIAALDEHEADILPDLVEAQRDDLRREIVAALPLPEPCIPGRTEIRLP' A
#
# COMPACT_ATOMS: atom_id res chain seq x y z
N MET A 1 -9.93 3.18 -7.99
CA MET A 1 -9.12 3.06 -6.76
C MET A 1 -7.97 2.11 -7.04
N PRO A 2 -6.71 2.48 -6.77
CA PRO A 2 -5.59 1.55 -6.88
C PRO A 2 -5.76 0.40 -5.86
N THR A 3 -5.24 -0.77 -6.23
CA THR A 3 -5.23 -1.96 -5.37
C THR A 3 -3.82 -2.55 -5.33
N HIS A 4 -3.40 -3.01 -4.17
CA HIS A 4 -2.13 -3.69 -3.96
C HIS A 4 -2.36 -5.02 -3.24
N ARG A 5 -1.56 -6.04 -3.54
CA ARG A 5 -1.56 -7.28 -2.78
C ARG A 5 -0.58 -7.11 -1.64
N CYS A 6 -1.07 -7.25 -0.42
CA CYS A 6 -0.25 -7.21 0.77
C CYS A 6 -0.25 -8.58 1.45
N LEU A 7 0.76 -8.86 2.25
CA LEU A 7 0.70 -10.00 3.16
C LEU A 7 -0.46 -9.81 4.15
N ASP A 8 -1.17 -10.91 4.45
CA ASP A 8 -2.27 -10.90 5.42
C ASP A 8 -1.68 -10.60 6.81
N PRO A 9 -1.98 -9.45 7.43
CA PRO A 9 -1.42 -9.08 8.71
C PRO A 9 -2.06 -9.86 9.88
N GLN A 10 -3.11 -10.65 9.62
CA GLN A 10 -3.68 -11.61 10.56
C GLN A 10 -3.02 -12.99 10.43
N ASP A 11 -2.26 -13.25 9.35
CA ASP A 11 -1.55 -14.49 9.12
C ASP A 11 -0.14 -14.44 9.74
N PRO A 12 0.12 -15.17 10.84
CA PRO A 12 1.41 -15.11 11.53
C PRO A 12 2.55 -15.76 10.75
N TYR A 13 2.24 -16.51 9.68
CA TYR A 13 3.22 -17.23 8.87
C TYR A 13 3.54 -16.51 7.55
N ALA A 14 2.85 -15.40 7.25
CA ALA A 14 2.93 -14.67 5.99
C ALA A 14 2.71 -15.56 4.74
N GLU A 15 1.83 -16.56 4.84
CA GLU A 15 1.50 -17.47 3.75
C GLU A 15 0.29 -16.99 2.93
N ARG A 16 -0.46 -16.01 3.46
CA ARG A 16 -1.67 -15.48 2.85
C ARG A 16 -1.47 -14.04 2.40
N GLU A 17 -2.20 -13.66 1.36
CA GLU A 17 -2.23 -12.30 0.83
C GLU A 17 -3.65 -11.74 0.91
N VAL A 18 -3.74 -10.43 1.14
CA VAL A 18 -4.97 -9.66 1.08
C VAL A 18 -4.89 -8.61 -0.01
N ARG A 19 -5.98 -8.40 -0.74
CA ARG A 19 -6.09 -7.34 -1.75
C ARG A 19 -6.53 -6.06 -1.06
N VAL A 20 -5.62 -5.12 -0.92
CA VAL A 20 -5.87 -3.83 -0.28
C VAL A 20 -6.24 -2.79 -1.33
N ALA A 21 -7.45 -2.24 -1.21
CA ALA A 21 -7.87 -1.05 -1.93
C ALA A 21 -7.52 0.18 -1.09
N PHE A 22 -6.86 1.16 -1.70
CA PHE A 22 -6.40 2.35 -1.01
C PHE A 22 -6.53 3.60 -1.90
N GLU A 23 -6.37 4.76 -1.28
CA GLU A 23 -6.26 6.05 -1.97
C GLU A 23 -5.01 6.78 -1.47
N TRP A 24 -4.32 7.52 -2.34
CA TRP A 24 -3.24 8.38 -1.92
C TRP A 24 -3.79 9.67 -1.30
N SER A 25 -3.43 9.94 -0.04
CA SER A 25 -3.80 11.18 0.64
C SER A 25 -2.53 11.86 1.12
N ALA A 26 -2.19 12.99 0.48
CA ALA A 26 -0.90 13.67 0.65
C ALA A 26 0.26 12.67 0.46
N ASP A 27 0.92 12.28 1.55
CA ASP A 27 2.12 11.41 1.54
C ASP A 27 1.86 9.97 2.03
N HIS A 28 0.62 9.63 2.41
CA HIS A 28 0.31 8.32 2.99
C HIS A 28 -0.88 7.65 2.29
N PRO A 29 -0.83 6.33 2.05
CA PRO A 29 -1.96 5.60 1.54
C PRO A 29 -3.05 5.48 2.62
N ARG A 30 -4.24 5.97 2.32
CA ARG A 30 -5.44 5.75 3.10
C ARG A 30 -6.07 4.42 2.67
N LEU A 31 -6.10 3.46 3.59
CA LEU A 31 -6.76 2.17 3.37
C LEU A 31 -8.27 2.36 3.26
N ILE A 32 -8.88 1.79 2.22
CA ILE A 32 -10.32 1.84 1.97
C ILE A 32 -10.96 0.48 2.26
N ALA A 33 -10.32 -0.62 1.83
CA ALA A 33 -10.74 -1.99 2.10
C ALA A 33 -9.52 -2.92 2.07
N ALA A 34 -9.59 -4.03 2.79
CA ALA A 34 -8.61 -5.12 2.74
C ALA A 34 -9.37 -6.43 2.55
N LEU A 35 -9.33 -6.97 1.33
CA LEU A 35 -10.12 -8.14 0.96
C LEU A 35 -9.29 -9.41 1.08
N ASP A 36 -9.77 -10.38 1.84
CA ASP A 36 -9.15 -11.70 1.94
C ASP A 36 -9.43 -12.59 0.71
N GLU A 37 -9.02 -13.86 0.77
CA GLU A 37 -9.26 -14.84 -0.29
C GLU A 37 -10.74 -15.10 -0.58
N HIS A 38 -11.63 -14.81 0.38
CA HIS A 38 -13.08 -14.93 0.24
C HIS A 38 -13.74 -13.61 -0.19
N GLU A 39 -12.94 -12.59 -0.53
CA GLU A 39 -13.37 -11.23 -0.80
C GLU A 39 -14.11 -10.56 0.38
N ALA A 40 -13.87 -11.04 1.61
CA ALA A 40 -14.37 -10.42 2.81
C ALA A 40 -13.48 -9.22 3.20
N ASP A 41 -14.09 -8.08 3.51
CA ASP A 41 -13.36 -6.91 4.00
C ASP A 41 -12.97 -7.08 5.47
N ILE A 42 -11.70 -7.38 5.70
CA ILE A 42 -11.11 -7.57 7.02
C ILE A 42 -10.58 -6.27 7.63
N LEU A 43 -10.53 -5.17 6.86
CA LEU A 43 -10.03 -3.87 7.33
C LEU A 43 -10.67 -3.38 8.64
N PRO A 44 -11.99 -3.50 8.89
CA PRO A 44 -12.59 -3.11 10.17
C PRO A 44 -12.08 -3.94 11.34
N ASP A 45 -11.72 -5.20 11.12
CA ASP A 45 -11.21 -6.13 12.15
C ASP A 45 -9.71 -5.97 12.43
N LEU A 46 -8.98 -5.27 11.55
CA LEU A 46 -7.55 -5.01 11.75
C LEU A 46 -7.30 -3.99 12.87
N VAL A 47 -6.33 -4.31 13.74
CA VAL A 47 -5.81 -3.34 14.71
C VAL A 47 -4.91 -2.31 14.02
N GLU A 48 -4.67 -1.17 14.68
CA GLU A 48 -3.84 -0.08 14.16
C GLU A 48 -2.46 -0.56 13.68
N ALA A 49 -1.80 -1.45 14.43
CA ALA A 49 -0.50 -2.00 14.05
C ALA A 49 -0.54 -2.76 12.70
N GLN A 50 -1.57 -3.60 12.51
CA GLN A 50 -1.77 -4.36 11.28
C GLN A 50 -2.09 -3.44 10.10
N ARG A 51 -2.89 -2.39 10.32
CA ARG A 51 -3.15 -1.37 9.30
C ARG A 51 -1.87 -0.61 8.93
N ASP A 52 -1.01 -0.35 9.90
CA ASP A 52 0.28 0.32 9.65
C ASP A 52 1.23 -0.55 8.82
N ASP A 53 1.25 -1.86 9.07
CA ASP A 53 2.02 -2.80 8.26
C ASP A 53 1.55 -2.82 6.79
N LEU A 54 0.23 -2.85 6.54
CA LEU A 54 -0.32 -2.73 5.19
C LEU A 54 0.11 -1.42 4.50
N ARG A 55 0.07 -0.29 5.22
CA ARG A 55 0.50 1.01 4.67
C ARG A 55 1.99 1.00 4.32
N ARG A 56 2.83 0.43 5.19
CA ARG A 56 4.28 0.33 4.95
C ARG A 56 4.58 -0.52 3.73
N GLU A 57 3.89 -1.63 3.56
CA GLU A 57 4.05 -2.49 2.40
C GLU A 57 3.66 -1.76 1.11
N ILE A 58 2.53 -1.06 1.10
CA ILE A 58 2.09 -0.24 -0.03
C ILE A 58 3.12 0.85 -0.37
N VAL A 59 3.65 1.56 0.63
CA VAL A 59 4.68 2.61 0.43
C VAL A 59 6.02 2.03 0.00
N ALA A 60 6.37 0.82 0.43
CA ALA A 60 7.61 0.16 0.04
C ALA A 60 7.54 -0.38 -1.39
N ALA A 61 6.38 -0.89 -1.81
CA ALA A 61 6.19 -1.49 -3.12
C ALA A 61 5.90 -0.47 -4.22
N LEU A 62 5.28 0.66 -3.88
CA LEU A 62 5.00 1.72 -4.82
C LEU A 62 6.03 2.83 -4.61
N PRO A 63 6.78 3.24 -5.65
CA PRO A 63 7.47 4.51 -5.55
C PRO A 63 6.39 5.55 -5.23
N LEU A 64 6.53 6.24 -4.09
CA LEU A 64 5.74 7.43 -3.80
C LEU A 64 5.67 8.22 -5.11
N PRO A 65 4.49 8.72 -5.54
CA PRO A 65 4.42 9.56 -6.72
C PRO A 65 5.51 10.61 -6.52
N GLU A 66 6.53 10.56 -7.37
CA GLU A 66 7.71 11.39 -7.20
C GLU A 66 7.18 12.80 -6.93
N PRO A 67 7.60 13.49 -5.85
CA PRO A 67 7.25 14.89 -5.75
C PRO A 67 7.66 15.47 -7.09
N CYS A 68 6.71 16.01 -7.86
CA CYS A 68 7.03 16.61 -9.15
C CYS A 68 8.02 17.73 -8.83
N ILE A 69 9.33 17.45 -8.87
CA ILE A 69 10.38 18.43 -8.76
C ILE A 69 10.51 18.95 -10.19
N PRO A 70 10.00 20.16 -10.49
CA PRO A 70 10.20 20.72 -11.81
C PRO A 70 11.68 21.08 -11.90
N GLY A 71 12.47 20.32 -12.67
CA GLY A 71 13.80 20.77 -13.07
C GLY A 71 14.97 19.79 -12.97
N ARG A 72 14.78 18.47 -13.06
CA ARG A 72 15.91 17.59 -13.40
C ARG A 72 16.06 17.50 -14.92
N THR A 73 16.65 18.55 -15.49
CA THR A 73 17.20 18.52 -16.85
C THR A 73 18.23 17.41 -16.90
N GLU A 74 17.94 16.37 -17.69
CA GLU A 74 18.87 15.31 -18.00
C GLU A 74 20.04 15.91 -18.80
N ILE A 75 21.17 16.16 -18.13
CA ILE A 75 22.40 16.55 -18.80
C ILE A 75 22.97 15.28 -19.42
N ARG A 76 22.62 15.00 -20.68
CA ARG A 76 23.40 14.10 -21.53
C ARG A 76 24.73 14.78 -21.83
N LEU A 77 25.80 14.28 -21.23
CA LEU A 77 27.19 14.57 -21.63
C LEU A 77 27.62 13.60 -22.76
N PRO A 78 28.58 14.02 -23.60
CA PRO A 78 28.63 13.76 -25.05
C PRO A 78 28.96 12.32 -25.46
#